data_AF-A0A4P5RDT5-F1
#
_entry.id   AF-A0A4P5RDT5-F1
#
_cell.length_a   1.000
_cell.length_b   1.000
_cell.length_c   1.000
_cell.angle_alpha   90.00
_cell.angle_beta   90.00
_cell.angle_gamma   90.00
#
_symmetry.space_group_name_H-M   'P 1'
#
loop_
_entity.id
_entity.type
_entity.pdbx_description
1 polymer ?
#
loop_
_entity_poly.entity_id
_entity_poly.type
_entity_poly.pdbx_seq_one_letter_code
_entity_poly.pdbx_strand_id
1 'polypeptide(L)'
;MSMLENGSLHGAFTTAYTFMRRAATLLISRQEVRPTARGGHRVIAEALKFEPQLSLRLCSDYDDLRVMRNEIEYSTSDLQYADYRHVNLSIEIGDQLLAIAQSISS
;
A
#
# COMPACT_ATOMS: atom_id res chain seq x y z
N MET A 1 -15.28 -3.97 25.92
CA MET A 1 -15.56 -3.04 24.80
C MET A 1 -14.31 -2.18 24.62
N SER A 2 -13.22 -2.71 24.01
CA SER A 2 -11.89 -2.06 24.11
C SER A 2 -10.94 -2.36 22.95
N MET A 3 -11.44 -2.53 21.72
CA MET A 3 -10.60 -2.51 20.51
C MET A 3 -11.09 -1.50 19.46
N LEU A 4 -12.26 -0.90 19.65
CA LEU A 4 -12.83 0.04 18.68
C LEU A 4 -12.44 1.50 18.92
N GLU A 5 -11.99 1.86 20.13
CA GLU A 5 -11.73 3.28 20.45
C GLU A 5 -10.30 3.73 20.12
N ASN A 6 -9.31 2.82 20.10
CA ASN A 6 -7.96 3.06 19.55
C ASN A 6 -7.64 2.22 18.29
N GLY A 7 -8.44 1.18 17.99
CA GLY A 7 -8.20 0.28 16.85
C GLY A 7 -8.93 0.66 15.56
N SER A 8 -9.78 1.69 15.55
CA SER A 8 -10.51 2.09 14.34
C SER A 8 -9.59 2.64 13.26
N LEU A 9 -8.69 3.56 13.58
CA LEU A 9 -7.77 4.17 12.61
C LEU A 9 -6.63 3.24 12.20
N HIS A 10 -6.06 2.51 13.15
CA HIS A 10 -5.04 1.51 12.83
C HIS A 10 -5.60 0.39 11.94
N GLY A 11 -6.77 -0.14 12.30
CA GLY A 11 -7.48 -1.12 11.49
C GLY A 11 -7.85 -0.56 10.11
N ALA A 12 -8.41 0.65 10.06
CA ALA A 12 -8.75 1.33 8.80
C ALA A 12 -7.52 1.52 7.91
N PHE A 13 -6.39 1.94 8.48
CA PHE A 13 -5.14 2.07 7.74
C PHE A 13 -4.66 0.73 7.22
N THR A 14 -4.65 -0.32 8.04
CA THR A 14 -4.21 -1.66 7.62
C THR A 14 -5.09 -2.21 6.50
N THR A 15 -6.41 -1.96 6.55
CA THR A 15 -7.35 -2.32 5.50
C THR A 15 -7.09 -1.51 4.23
N ALA A 16 -6.95 -0.19 4.32
CA ALA A 16 -6.70 0.70 3.18
C ALA A 16 -5.34 0.39 2.52
N TYR A 17 -4.28 0.20 3.30
CA TYR A 17 -2.98 -0.25 2.83
C TYR A 17 -3.07 -1.62 2.14
N THR A 18 -3.86 -2.56 2.68
CA THR A 18 -4.05 -3.87 2.07
C THR A 18 -4.72 -3.76 0.70
N PHE A 19 -5.72 -2.87 0.57
CA PHE A 19 -6.34 -2.54 -0.71
C PHE A 19 -5.30 -1.98 -1.70
N MET A 20 -4.56 -0.93 -1.29
CA MET A 20 -3.49 -0.33 -2.08
C MET A 20 -2.47 -1.37 -2.58
N ARG A 21 -2.00 -2.25 -1.68
CA ARG A 21 -1.04 -3.32 -2.02
C ARG A 21 -1.63 -4.31 -3.03
N ARG A 22 -2.91 -4.67 -2.91
CA ARG A 22 -3.57 -5.58 -3.86
C ARG A 22 -3.74 -4.94 -5.22
N ALA A 23 -4.08 -3.64 -5.29
CA ALA A 23 -4.11 -2.88 -6.54
C ALA A 23 -2.73 -2.83 -7.21
N ALA A 24 -1.67 -2.53 -6.45
CA ALA A 24 -0.28 -2.58 -6.95
C ALA A 24 0.08 -3.97 -7.49
N THR A 25 -0.28 -5.03 -6.75
CA THR A 25 -0.03 -6.42 -7.16
C THR A 25 -0.77 -6.75 -8.46
N LEU A 26 -2.01 -6.28 -8.60
CA LEU A 26 -2.79 -6.47 -9.82
C LEU A 26 -2.11 -5.78 -11.01
N LEU A 27 -1.71 -4.52 -10.87
CA LEU A 27 -0.98 -3.77 -11.90
C LEU A 27 0.24 -4.54 -12.39
N ILE A 28 1.13 -4.93 -11.46
CA ILE A 28 2.34 -5.68 -11.77
C ILE A 28 2.01 -7.03 -12.43
N SER A 29 0.96 -7.72 -11.96
CA SER A 29 0.55 -9.00 -12.53
C SER A 29 0.05 -8.91 -13.98
N ARG A 30 -0.46 -7.75 -14.41
CA ARG A 30 -0.86 -7.49 -15.81
C ARG A 30 0.34 -7.35 -16.74
N GLN A 31 1.55 -7.24 -16.19
CA GLN A 31 2.82 -7.17 -16.93
C GLN A 31 3.60 -8.48 -16.84
N GLU A 32 2.91 -9.59 -16.54
CA GLU A 32 3.47 -10.94 -16.42
C GLU A 32 4.52 -11.10 -15.31
N VAL A 33 4.73 -10.08 -14.50
CA VAL A 33 5.56 -10.16 -13.30
C VAL A 33 4.70 -10.70 -12.15
N ARG A 34 5.12 -11.82 -11.55
CA ARG A 34 4.50 -12.36 -10.34
C ARG A 34 5.33 -12.04 -9.11
N PRO A 35 4.89 -11.10 -8.24
CA PRO A 35 5.49 -10.95 -6.93
C PRO A 35 5.39 -12.27 -6.16
N THR A 36 6.53 -12.87 -5.82
CA THR A 36 6.55 -14.04 -4.95
C THR A 36 6.67 -13.60 -3.50
N ALA A 37 6.34 -14.49 -2.55
CA ALA A 37 6.53 -14.20 -1.12
C ALA A 37 7.99 -13.88 -0.74
N ARG A 38 8.95 -14.27 -1.59
CA ARG A 38 10.38 -13.98 -1.39
C ARG A 38 10.64 -12.50 -1.72
N GLY A 39 10.94 -11.71 -0.69
CA GLY A 39 11.17 -10.26 -0.78
C GLY A 39 9.99 -9.39 -0.29
N GLY A 40 8.84 -10.01 0.02
CA GLY A 40 7.73 -9.36 0.70
C GLY A 40 7.19 -8.10 0.00
N HIS A 41 6.65 -7.16 0.78
CA HIS A 41 6.05 -5.93 0.24
C HIS A 41 7.06 -5.01 -0.46
N ARG A 42 8.36 -5.16 -0.14
CA ARG A 42 9.41 -4.30 -0.69
C ARG A 42 9.57 -4.50 -2.19
N VAL A 43 9.45 -5.74 -2.68
CA VAL A 43 9.54 -6.04 -4.12
C VAL A 43 8.46 -5.31 -4.91
N ILE A 44 7.25 -5.17 -4.35
CA ILE A 44 6.16 -4.42 -4.98
C ILE A 44 6.55 -2.94 -5.11
N ALA A 45 7.05 -2.31 -4.03
CA ALA A 45 7.49 -0.92 -4.06
C ALA A 45 8.62 -0.67 -5.08
N GLU A 46 9.59 -1.58 -5.18
CA GLU A 46 10.65 -1.49 -6.18
C GLU A 46 10.12 -1.65 -7.60
N ALA A 47 9.18 -2.58 -7.85
CA ALA A 47 8.59 -2.77 -9.16
C ALA A 47 7.81 -1.55 -9.65
N LEU A 48 7.05 -0.88 -8.77
CA LEU A 48 6.29 0.32 -9.12
C LEU A 48 7.17 1.47 -9.65
N LYS A 49 8.46 1.53 -9.28
CA LYS A 49 9.39 2.56 -9.78
C LYS A 49 9.65 2.46 -11.30
N PHE A 50 9.38 1.31 -11.89
CA PHE A 50 9.56 1.06 -13.32
C PHE A 50 8.27 1.28 -14.13
N GLU A 51 7.16 1.62 -13.48
CA GLU A 51 5.88 1.88 -14.13
C GLU A 51 5.85 3.27 -14.78
N PRO A 52 5.82 3.39 -16.12
CA PRO A 52 5.91 4.68 -16.79
C PRO A 52 4.75 5.64 -16.50
N GLN A 53 3.60 5.07 -16.11
CA GLN A 53 2.37 5.82 -15.82
C GLN A 53 2.34 6.36 -14.38
N LEU A 54 3.27 5.96 -13.51
CA LEU A 54 3.31 6.38 -12.12
C LEU A 54 4.27 7.55 -11.93
N SER A 55 3.85 8.51 -11.12
CA SER A 55 4.73 9.59 -10.70
C SER A 55 5.73 9.10 -9.64
N LEU A 56 6.94 9.69 -9.64
CA LEU A 56 7.95 9.42 -8.60
C LEU A 56 7.41 9.67 -7.18
N ARG A 57 6.55 10.69 -7.04
CA ARG A 57 5.91 11.01 -5.76
C ARG A 57 5.00 9.88 -5.29
N LEU A 58 4.13 9.36 -6.15
CA LEU A 58 3.27 8.22 -5.80
C LEU A 58 4.09 7.01 -5.36
N CYS A 59 5.18 6.71 -6.07
CA CYS A 59 6.07 5.60 -5.71
C CYS A 59 6.75 5.83 -4.35
N SER A 60 7.15 7.06 -4.02
CA SER A 60 7.70 7.42 -2.71
C SER A 60 6.65 7.27 -1.62
N ASP A 61 5.47 7.86 -1.80
CA ASP A 61 4.36 7.82 -0.84
C ASP A 61 3.93 6.35 -0.57
N TYR A 62 3.92 5.51 -1.61
CA TYR A 62 3.66 4.07 -1.46
C TYR A 62 4.70 3.38 -0.57
N ASP A 63 6.00 3.67 -0.77
CA ASP A 63 7.07 3.05 0.03
C ASP A 63 7.05 3.53 1.48
N ASP A 64 6.76 4.80 1.72
CA ASP A 64 6.59 5.36 3.07
C ASP A 64 5.43 4.69 3.82
N LEU A 65 4.28 4.51 3.17
CA LEU A 65 3.13 3.80 3.75
C LEU A 65 3.46 2.31 4.01
N ARG A 66 4.29 1.68 3.17
CA ARG A 66 4.79 0.32 3.39
C ARG A 66 5.68 0.24 4.63
N VAL A 67 6.60 1.19 4.81
CA VAL A 67 7.46 1.26 5.99
C VAL A 67 6.60 1.46 7.24
N MET A 68 5.67 2.41 7.21
CA MET A 68 4.72 2.66 8.30
C MET A 68 3.92 1.40 8.66
N ARG A 69 3.37 0.67 7.68
CA ARG A 69 2.64 -0.58 7.94
C ARG A 69 3.52 -1.65 8.59
N ASN A 70 4.81 -1.70 8.25
CA ASN A 70 5.76 -2.62 8.87
C ASN A 70 6.06 -2.23 10.32
N GLU A 71 6.29 -0.93 10.57
CA GLU A 71 6.51 -0.41 11.92
C GLU A 71 5.29 -0.65 12.82
N ILE A 72 4.10 -0.39 12.31
CA ILE A 72 2.85 -0.63 13.03
C ILE A 72 2.64 -2.12 13.40
N GLU A 73 3.03 -3.07 12.54
CA GLU A 73 2.84 -4.51 12.81
C GLU A 73 3.89 -5.07 13.79
N TYR A 74 5.12 -4.56 13.75
CA TYR A 74 6.25 -5.18 14.43
C TYR A 74 6.94 -4.30 15.47
N SER A 75 6.63 -3.01 15.55
CA SER A 75 7.19 -2.14 16.59
C SER A 75 6.53 -2.41 17.93
N THR A 76 7.36 -2.51 18.97
CA THR A 76 6.94 -2.56 20.37
C THR A 76 6.83 -1.17 20.99
N SER A 77 7.11 -0.10 20.23
CA SER A 77 6.99 1.28 20.69
C SER A 77 5.58 1.83 20.48
N ASP A 78 5.02 2.47 21.51
CA ASP A 78 3.66 3.06 21.53
C ASP A 78 3.48 4.29 20.60
N LEU A 79 4.40 4.53 19.66
CA LEU A 79 4.68 5.88 19.16
C LEU A 79 4.29 6.18 17.72
N GLN A 80 3.55 5.32 17.02
CA GLN A 80 3.03 5.71 15.70
C GLN A 80 1.59 5.25 15.47
N TYR A 81 0.67 6.22 15.50
CA TYR A 81 -0.72 6.01 15.13
C TYR A 81 -0.93 6.48 13.70
N ALA A 82 -1.46 5.59 12.86
CA ALA A 82 -2.04 6.00 11.60
C ALA A 82 -3.14 7.04 11.85
N ASP A 83 -3.15 8.09 11.05
CA ASP A 83 -4.21 9.10 11.06
C ASP A 83 -5.04 9.04 9.77
N TYR A 84 -6.06 9.89 9.68
CA TYR A 84 -6.93 9.96 8.50
C TYR A 84 -6.20 10.27 7.20
N ARG A 85 -5.06 10.98 7.24
CA ARG A 85 -4.28 11.31 6.04
C ARG A 85 -3.66 10.04 5.46
N HIS A 86 -3.11 9.17 6.30
CA HIS A 86 -2.53 7.90 5.87
C HIS A 86 -3.58 6.94 5.29
N VAL A 87 -4.78 6.90 5.90
CA VAL A 87 -5.91 6.11 5.40
C VAL A 87 -6.32 6.61 4.01
N ASN A 88 -6.61 7.91 3.89
CA ASN A 88 -7.07 8.51 2.64
C ASN A 88 -6.02 8.40 1.53
N LEU A 89 -4.75 8.64 1.85
CA LEU A 89 -3.67 8.50 0.88
C LEU A 89 -3.52 7.06 0.38
N SER A 90 -3.68 6.07 1.26
CA SER A 90 -3.67 4.66 0.87
C SER A 90 -4.82 4.33 -0.09
N ILE A 91 -6.01 4.88 0.16
CA ILE A 91 -7.17 4.72 -0.73
C ILE A 91 -6.90 5.38 -2.08
N GLU A 92 -6.47 6.64 -2.07
CA GLU A 92 -6.20 7.42 -3.29
C GLU A 92 -5.17 6.74 -4.19
N ILE A 93 -4.03 6.32 -3.62
CA ILE A 93 -3.00 5.58 -4.37
C ILE A 93 -3.56 4.24 -4.86
N GLY A 94 -4.33 3.53 -4.03
CA GLY A 94 -4.96 2.27 -4.42
C GLY A 94 -5.92 2.41 -5.60
N ASP A 95 -6.74 3.45 -5.61
CA ASP A 95 -7.67 3.76 -6.71
C ASP A 95 -6.91 4.10 -7.99
N GLN A 96 -5.86 4.91 -7.92
CA GLN A 96 -5.02 5.24 -9.07
C GLN A 96 -4.37 3.97 -9.67
N LEU A 97 -3.78 3.13 -8.82
CA LEU A 97 -3.16 1.86 -9.24
C LEU A 97 -4.19 0.90 -9.86
N LEU A 98 -5.38 0.80 -9.26
CA LEU A 98 -6.45 -0.05 -9.76
C LEU A 98 -6.95 0.44 -11.13
N ALA A 99 -7.12 1.74 -11.31
CA ALA A 99 -7.55 2.34 -12.57
C ALA A 99 -6.53 2.05 -13.70
N ILE A 100 -5.24 2.18 -13.41
CA ILE A 100 -4.18 1.84 -14.38
C ILE A 100 -4.19 0.34 -14.67
N ALA A 101 -4.30 -0.52 -13.65
CA ALA A 101 -4.34 -1.96 -13.84
C ALA A 101 -5.54 -2.41 -14.71
N GLN A 102 -6.68 -1.72 -14.57
CA GLN A 102 -7.89 -1.96 -15.36
C GLN A 102 -7.78 -1.43 -16.80
N SER A 103 -7.02 -0.35 -17.03
CA SER A 103 -6.81 0.19 -18.38
C SER A 103 -5.92 -0.71 -19.24
N ILE A 104 -5.06 -1.51 -18.62
CA ILE A 104 -4.27 -2.57 -19.26
C ILE A 104 -5.21 -3.74 -19.59
N SER A 105 -5.96 -3.59 -20.68
CA SER A 105 -6.80 -4.64 -21.25
C SER A 105 -5.95 -5.64 -22.02
N SER A 106 -6.24 -6.94 -21.86
CA SER A 106 -5.67 -8.05 -22.65
C SER A 106 -6.11 -8.04 -24.10
#